data_AF-A0A9D9T6Y6-F1
#
_entry.id   AF-A0A9D9T6Y6-F1
#
_cell.length_a   1.000
_cell.length_b   1.000
_cell.length_c   1.000
_cell.angle_alpha   90.00
_cell.angle_beta   90.00
_cell.angle_gamma   90.00
#
_symmetry.space_group_name_H-M   'P 1'
#
loop_
_entity.id
_entity.type
_entity.pdbx_description
1 polymer ?
#
loop_
_entity_poly.entity_id
_entity_poly.type
_entity_poly.pdbx_seq_one_letter_code
_entity_poly.pdbx_strand_id
1 'polypeptide(L)' 'MTTITLKINERSKTGKALKEMIDALAGKSESGVQIVSPYDSKFVEMVKKSAQSKNRTPINAQNVWESL' A
#
# COMPACT_ATOMS: atom_id res chain seq x y z
N MET A 1 16.17 -16.04 0.80
CA MET A 1 15.19 -16.38 -0.25
C MET A 1 14.40 -17.57 0.25
N THR A 2 13.10 -17.44 0.46
CA THR A 2 12.24 -18.51 0.97
C THR A 2 11.34 -18.97 -0.17
N THR A 3 11.42 -20.24 -0.54
CA THR A 3 10.66 -20.82 -1.65
C THR A 3 9.60 -21.77 -1.10
N ILE A 4 8.34 -21.57 -1.51
CA ILE A 4 7.19 -22.40 -1.09
C ILE A 4 6.57 -23.02 -2.35
N THR A 5 6.38 -24.35 -2.36
CA THR A 5 5.72 -25.08 -3.46
C THR A 5 4.30 -25.46 -3.04
N LEU A 6 3.29 -25.08 -3.82
CA LEU A 6 1.87 -25.31 -3.53
C LEU A 6 1.20 -26.09 -4.66
N LYS A 7 0.35 -27.05 -4.32
CA LYS A 7 -0.51 -27.77 -5.28
C LYS A 7 -1.93 -27.24 -5.18
N ILE A 8 -2.39 -26.54 -6.21
CA ILE A 8 -3.71 -25.89 -6.25
C ILE A 8 -4.64 -26.65 -7.22
N ASN A 9 -5.87 -26.93 -6.79
CA ASN A 9 -6.91 -27.46 -7.67
C ASN A 9 -7.74 -26.29 -8.25
N GLU A 10 -7.44 -25.88 -9.48
CA GLU A 10 -8.11 -24.76 -10.16
C GLU A 10 -9.60 -24.96 -10.44
N ARG A 11 -10.09 -26.20 -10.39
CA ARG A 11 -11.53 -26.50 -10.57
C ARG A 11 -12.36 -26.23 -9.32
N SER A 12 -11.71 -26.09 -8.16
CA SER A 12 -12.37 -25.75 -6.90
C SER A 12 -12.51 -24.23 -6.75
N LYS A 13 -13.61 -23.76 -6.14
CA LYS A 13 -13.82 -22.33 -5.85
C LYS A 13 -12.65 -21.73 -5.07
N THR A 14 -12.18 -22.45 -4.04
CA THR A 14 -11.06 -22.02 -3.20
C THR A 14 -9.74 -21.97 -3.97
N GLY A 15 -9.45 -22.98 -4.80
CA GLY A 15 -8.22 -23.00 -5.59
C GLY A 15 -8.16 -21.89 -6.64
N LYS A 16 -9.30 -21.58 -7.27
CA LYS A 16 -9.40 -20.47 -8.22
C LYS A 16 -9.15 -19.11 -7.53
N ALA A 17 -9.80 -18.88 -6.38
CA ALA A 17 -9.62 -17.64 -5.60
C ALA A 17 -8.15 -17.45 -5.14
N LEU A 18 -7.51 -18.52 -4.66
CA LEU A 18 -6.11 -18.44 -4.22
C LEU A 18 -5.15 -18.16 -5.39
N LYS A 19 -5.38 -18.76 -6.56
CA LYS A 19 -4.58 -18.49 -7.76
C LYS A 19 -4.69 -17.04 -8.20
N GLU A 20 -5.91 -16.51 -8.29
CA GLU A 20 -6.15 -15.10 -8.66
C GLU A 20 -5.48 -14.13 -7.68
N MET A 21 -5.50 -14.44 -6.37
CA MET A 21 -4.79 -13.66 -5.36
C MET A 21 -3.27 -13.72 -5.55
N ILE A 22 -2.69 -14.91 -5.78
CA ILE A 22 -1.25 -15.06 -6.03
C ILE A 22 -0.85 -14.28 -7.29
N ASP A 23 -1.62 -14.39 -8.37
CA ASP A 23 -1.36 -13.68 -9.63
C ASP A 23 -1.47 -12.16 -9.46
N ALA A 24 -2.43 -11.66 -8.66
CA ALA A 24 -2.57 -10.24 -8.36
C ALA A 24 -1.40 -9.68 -7.53
N LEU A 25 -0.87 -10.47 -6.59
CA LEU A 25 0.25 -10.09 -5.73
C LEU A 25 1.62 -10.29 -6.38
N ALA A 26 1.75 -11.26 -7.30
CA ALA A 26 2.97 -11.53 -8.06
C ALA A 26 3.04 -10.72 -9.36
N GLY A 27 1.91 -10.20 -9.84
CA GLY A 27 1.81 -9.30 -10.99
C GLY A 27 2.48 -7.96 -10.74
N LYS A 28 3.05 -7.37 -11.80
CA LYS A 28 3.81 -6.11 -11.75
C LYS A 28 3.09 -5.03 -10.94
N SER A 29 3.90 -4.23 -10.26
CA SER A 29 3.64 -3.17 -9.27
C SER A 29 2.58 -2.08 -9.59
N GLU A 30 1.77 -2.23 -10.64
CA GLU A 30 0.69 -1.32 -11.02
C GLU A 30 -0.72 -1.90 -10.76
N SER A 31 -0.83 -3.12 -10.22
CA SER A 31 -2.08 -3.64 -9.68
C SER A 31 -2.40 -2.90 -8.37
N GLY A 32 -3.65 -2.45 -8.20
CA GLY A 32 -4.11 -1.53 -7.13
C GLY A 32 -3.91 -1.97 -5.67
N VAL A 33 -3.12 -3.01 -5.40
CA VAL A 33 -2.67 -3.45 -4.08
C VAL A 33 -1.15 -3.59 -4.10
N GLN A 34 -0.44 -2.61 -3.53
CA GLN A 34 1.00 -2.72 -3.26
C GLN A 34 1.23 -3.15 -1.81
N ILE A 35 1.98 -4.23 -1.62
CA ILE A 35 2.57 -4.56 -0.31
C ILE A 35 3.80 -3.66 -0.14
N VAL A 36 3.61 -2.49 0.45
CA VAL A 36 4.71 -1.54 0.75
C VAL A 36 5.22 -1.76 2.17
N SER A 37 6.51 -2.13 2.28
CA SER A 37 7.26 -2.12 3.54
C SER A 37 8.76 -1.99 3.25
N PRO A 38 9.51 -1.07 3.90
CA PRO A 38 9.05 0.09 4.69
C PRO A 38 8.69 1.30 3.81
N TYR A 39 8.03 2.31 4.38
CA TYR A 39 7.80 3.60 3.73
C TYR A 39 9.11 4.22 3.22
N ASP A 40 9.05 4.97 2.13
CA ASP A 40 10.19 5.71 1.63
C ASP A 40 10.80 6.60 2.73
N SER A 41 12.12 6.58 2.82
CA SER A 41 12.86 7.29 3.87
C SER A 41 12.59 8.79 3.90
N LYS A 42 12.37 9.43 2.74
CA LYS A 42 12.07 10.86 2.66
C LYS A 42 10.67 11.16 3.17
N PHE A 43 9.70 10.29 2.88
CA PHE A 43 8.35 10.40 3.43
C PHE A 43 8.39 10.31 4.98
N VAL A 44 9.11 9.32 5.52
CA VAL A 44 9.27 9.17 6.98
C VAL A 44 9.92 10.42 7.60
N GLU A 45 10.94 10.98 6.97
CA GLU A 45 11.60 12.20 7.44
C GLU A 45 10.65 13.41 7.44
N MET A 46 9.86 13.59 6.38
CA MET A 46 8.88 14.66 6.27
C MET A 46 7.83 14.59 7.38
N VAL A 47 7.29 13.40 7.65
CA VAL A 47 6.31 13.19 8.73
C VAL A 47 6.91 13.51 10.09
N LYS A 48 8.14 13.05 10.36
CA LYS A 48 8.84 13.35 11.63
C LYS A 48 9.08 14.84 11.83
N LYS A 49 9.54 15.55 10.78
CA LYS A 49 9.73 17.01 10.80
C LYS A 49 8.41 17.74 11.07
N SER A 50 7.33 17.33 10.42
CA SER A 50 6.00 17.91 10.64
C SER A 50 5.50 17.68 12.06
N ALA A 51 5.63 16.46 12.59
CA ALA A 51 5.18 16.12 13.94
C ALA A 51 5.91 16.91 15.05
N GLN A 52 7.19 17.22 14.83
CA GLN A 52 8.01 18.03 15.76
C GLN A 52 7.77 19.54 15.62
N SER A 53 7.14 19.97 14.52
CA SER A 53 6.85 21.38 14.29
C SER A 53 5.77 21.91 15.23
N LYS A 54 6.00 23.12 15.76
CA LYS A 54 5.00 23.88 16.51
C LYS A 54 4.12 24.76 15.60
N ASN A 55 4.52 24.95 14.34
CA ASN A 55 3.79 25.73 13.38
C ASN A 55 2.66 24.87 12.79
N ARG A 56 1.43 25.14 13.21
CA ARG A 56 0.22 24.46 12.74
C ARG A 56 -0.72 25.49 12.15
N THR A 57 -1.17 25.24 10.93
CA THR A 57 -2.23 26.02 10.30
C THR A 57 -3.55 25.29 10.57
N PRO A 58 -4.49 25.89 11.32
CA PRO A 58 -5.83 25.33 11.44
C PRO A 58 -6.55 25.47 10.09
N ILE A 59 -7.07 24.36 9.56
CA ILE A 59 -7.73 24.33 8.26
C ILE A 59 -9.20 23.92 8.48
N ASN A 60 -10.12 24.63 7.83
CA ASN A 60 -11.53 24.25 7.74
C ASN A 60 -11.72 23.36 6.50
N ALA A 61 -12.46 22.26 6.64
CA ALA A 61 -12.77 21.30 5.56
C ALA A 61 -13.32 21.98 4.29
N GLN A 62 -14.06 23.07 4.44
CA GLN A 62 -14.63 23.81 3.32
C GLN A 62 -13.59 24.44 2.38
N ASN A 63 -12.39 24.76 2.89
CA ASN A 63 -11.38 25.55 2.18
C ASN A 63 -10.06 24.78 1.95
N VAL A 64 -10.01 23.49 2.31
CA VAL A 64 -8.80 22.64 2.18
C VAL A 64 -8.24 22.68 0.76
N TRP A 65 -9.12 22.78 -0.23
CA TRP A 65 -8.77 22.75 -1.65
C TRP A 65 -8.47 24.13 -2.26
N GLU A 66 -8.73 25.23 -1.54
CA GLU A 66 -8.56 26.59 -2.09
C GLU A 66 -7.09 27.04 -2.16
N SER A 67 -6.18 26.28 -1.55
CA SER A 67 -4.75 26.61 -1.44
C SER A 67 -3.82 25.56 -2.05
N LEU A 68 -4.37 24.60 -2.80
CA LEU A 68 -3.65 23.61 -3.60
C LEU A 68 -3.49 24.09 -5.05
#